data_AF-A0A961CD06-F1
#
_entry.id   AF-A0A961CD06-F1
#
_cell.length_a   1.000
_cell.length_b   1.000
_cell.length_c   1.000
_cell.angle_alpha   90.00
_cell.angle_beta   90.00
_cell.angle_gamma   90.00
#
_symmetry.space_group_name_H-M   'P 1'
#
loop_
_entity.id
_entity.type
_entity.pdbx_description
1 polymer ?
#
loop_
_entity_poly.entity_id
_entity_poly.type
_entity_poly.pdbx_seq_one_letter_code
_entity_poly.pdbx_strand_id
1 'polypeptide(L)'
;MALFAPDPAAVLAERRRVLREVVLRGGMKPRAEPDRVYREALAELNRDGLAWLDDRDVLRPHLPGGDDGDSEHDVIVSARWVLAELENARDRSLLMDRLRERATAARIPEDTLKVAIRWLRDAELCKLKDGTLRDVTGDNGRKQDRVIRPELTTLRRPIPEPPPAPAPVPRTVTPPRMDPRGDQFHPSHPDYIAPSPPPRPKPTAPPAPVRATAPMGKAMAT
;
A
#
# COMPACT_ATOMS: atom_id res chain seq x y z
N MET A 1 -16.38 -52.22 -12.81
CA MET A 1 -15.93 -51.51 -11.58
C MET A 1 -16.68 -50.20 -11.50
N ALA A 2 -17.32 -49.91 -10.38
CA ALA A 2 -18.34 -48.88 -10.31
C ALA A 2 -17.75 -47.46 -10.42
N LEU A 3 -18.18 -46.77 -11.48
CA LEU A 3 -17.88 -45.40 -11.91
C LEU A 3 -18.54 -44.33 -11.02
N PHE A 4 -18.48 -44.45 -9.69
CA PHE A 4 -19.12 -43.45 -8.84
C PHE A 4 -18.27 -42.18 -8.75
N ALA A 5 -18.83 -41.01 -9.05
CA ALA A 5 -18.20 -39.71 -8.81
C ALA A 5 -17.72 -39.60 -7.35
N PRO A 6 -16.62 -38.87 -7.07
CA PRO A 6 -16.18 -38.66 -5.70
C PRO A 6 -17.28 -37.94 -4.89
N ASP A 7 -17.33 -38.22 -3.58
CA ASP A 7 -18.28 -37.55 -2.68
C ASP A 7 -18.06 -36.01 -2.72
N PRO A 8 -19.07 -35.21 -3.08
CA PRO A 8 -18.94 -33.75 -3.19
C PRO A 8 -18.50 -33.10 -1.88
N ALA A 9 -18.88 -33.65 -0.72
CA ALA A 9 -18.46 -33.09 0.57
C ALA A 9 -16.96 -33.30 0.81
N ALA A 10 -16.43 -34.47 0.42
CA ALA A 10 -15.01 -34.78 0.47
C ALA A 10 -14.20 -33.91 -0.49
N VAL A 11 -14.71 -33.69 -1.71
CA VAL A 11 -14.08 -32.80 -2.70
C VAL A 11 -14.02 -31.37 -2.17
N LEU A 12 -15.12 -30.84 -1.62
CA LEU A 12 -15.16 -29.49 -1.06
C LEU A 12 -14.19 -29.32 0.13
N ALA A 13 -14.11 -30.32 1.02
CA ALA A 13 -13.18 -30.28 2.14
C ALA A 13 -11.72 -30.28 1.65
N GLU A 14 -11.39 -31.10 0.64
CA GLU A 14 -10.05 -31.16 0.06
C GLU A 14 -9.72 -29.89 -0.73
N ARG A 15 -10.66 -29.32 -1.50
CA ARG A 15 -10.55 -28.03 -2.20
C ARG A 15 -10.15 -26.92 -1.24
N ARG A 16 -10.88 -26.76 -0.13
CA ARG A 16 -10.58 -25.76 0.90
C ARG A 16 -9.20 -25.97 1.52
N ARG A 17 -8.86 -27.23 1.83
CA ARG A 17 -7.55 -27.59 2.40
C ARG A 17 -6.41 -27.23 1.45
N VAL A 18 -6.52 -27.61 0.17
CA VAL A 18 -5.50 -27.33 -0.84
C VAL A 18 -5.34 -25.83 -1.05
N LEU A 19 -6.44 -25.09 -1.24
CA LEU A 19 -6.36 -23.66 -1.48
C LEU A 19 -5.75 -22.91 -0.30
N ARG A 20 -6.16 -23.22 0.93
CA ARG A 20 -5.57 -22.63 2.14
C ARG A 20 -4.06 -22.86 2.19
N GLU A 21 -3.62 -24.08 1.90
CA GLU A 21 -2.20 -24.44 1.87
C GLU A 21 -1.42 -23.69 0.79
N VAL A 22 -1.98 -23.60 -0.42
CA VAL A 22 -1.43 -22.83 -1.54
C VAL A 22 -1.24 -21.37 -1.14
N VAL A 23 -2.27 -20.74 -0.54
CA VAL A 23 -2.22 -19.34 -0.11
C VAL A 23 -1.19 -19.11 0.98
N LEU A 24 -1.17 -19.96 2.01
CA LEU A 24 -0.24 -19.83 3.13
C LEU A 24 1.22 -20.05 2.72
N ARG A 25 1.47 -20.87 1.70
CA ARG A 25 2.82 -21.14 1.17
C ARG A 25 3.23 -20.18 0.05
N GLY A 26 2.27 -19.48 -0.58
CA GLY A 26 2.49 -18.69 -1.80
C GLY A 26 2.68 -19.54 -3.07
N GLY A 27 2.37 -20.84 -2.97
CA GLY A 27 2.52 -21.83 -4.02
C GLY A 27 2.88 -23.21 -3.45
N MET A 28 2.42 -24.28 -4.09
CA MET A 28 2.83 -25.65 -3.73
C MET A 28 2.85 -26.58 -4.95
N LYS A 29 3.77 -27.55 -4.95
CA LYS A 29 3.73 -28.64 -5.92
C LYS A 29 2.56 -29.59 -5.58
N PRO A 30 1.76 -30.00 -6.56
CA PRO A 30 0.75 -31.05 -6.36
C PRO A 30 1.36 -32.38 -5.91
N ARG A 31 0.51 -33.26 -5.37
CA ARG A 31 0.91 -34.63 -5.01
C ARG A 31 1.37 -35.40 -6.24
N ALA A 32 2.45 -36.18 -6.12
CA ALA A 32 2.96 -37.02 -7.21
C ALA A 32 1.95 -38.08 -7.65
N GLU A 33 1.22 -38.67 -6.70
CA GLU A 33 0.17 -39.66 -6.94
C GLU A 33 -1.16 -39.14 -6.38
N PRO A 34 -1.89 -38.32 -7.15
CA PRO A 34 -3.11 -37.71 -6.66
C PRO A 34 -4.30 -38.68 -6.71
N ASP A 35 -4.90 -38.90 -5.54
CA ASP A 35 -6.18 -39.61 -5.45
C ASP A 35 -7.30 -38.88 -6.22
N ARG A 36 -8.45 -39.53 -6.40
CA ARG A 36 -9.54 -38.99 -7.20
C ARG A 36 -10.17 -37.73 -6.59
N VAL A 37 -10.24 -37.64 -5.26
CA VAL A 37 -10.82 -36.48 -4.56
C VAL A 37 -9.91 -35.26 -4.74
N TYR A 38 -8.61 -35.45 -4.58
CA TYR A 38 -7.60 -34.42 -4.79
C TYR A 38 -7.59 -33.92 -6.24
N ARG A 39 -7.69 -34.83 -7.23
CA ARG A 39 -7.77 -34.43 -8.65
C ARG A 39 -9.02 -33.60 -8.95
N GLU A 40 -10.17 -34.00 -8.44
CA GLU A 40 -11.40 -33.23 -8.62
C GLU A 40 -11.31 -31.86 -7.92
N ALA A 41 -10.74 -31.81 -6.71
CA ALA A 41 -10.51 -30.55 -6.01
C ALA A 41 -9.61 -29.59 -6.79
N LEU A 42 -8.53 -30.08 -7.43
CA LEU A 42 -7.71 -29.26 -8.32
C LEU A 42 -8.48 -28.77 -9.55
N ALA A 43 -9.31 -29.63 -10.15
CA ALA A 43 -10.14 -29.27 -11.28
C ALA A 43 -11.16 -28.19 -10.92
N GLU A 44 -11.79 -28.27 -9.74
CA GLU A 44 -12.69 -27.24 -9.21
C GLU A 44 -11.96 -25.92 -8.97
N LEU A 45 -10.77 -25.93 -8.35
CA LEU A 45 -9.98 -24.71 -8.13
C LEU A 45 -9.61 -24.00 -9.42
N ASN A 46 -9.25 -24.75 -10.45
CA ASN A 46 -8.95 -24.21 -11.77
C ASN A 46 -10.21 -23.67 -12.46
N ARG A 47 -11.32 -24.41 -12.39
CA ARG A 47 -12.62 -24.02 -12.96
C ARG A 47 -13.15 -22.73 -12.35
N ASP A 48 -12.98 -22.56 -11.04
CA ASP A 48 -13.41 -21.39 -10.29
C ASP A 48 -12.42 -20.21 -10.40
N GLY A 49 -11.26 -20.39 -11.06
CA GLY A 49 -10.22 -19.38 -11.19
C GLY A 49 -9.55 -19.01 -9.86
N LEU A 50 -9.58 -19.91 -8.87
CA LEU A 50 -9.03 -19.67 -7.53
C LEU A 50 -7.57 -20.14 -7.40
N ALA A 51 -7.19 -21.18 -8.16
CA ALA A 51 -5.81 -21.61 -8.26
C ALA A 51 -5.56 -22.45 -9.52
N TRP A 52 -4.41 -22.28 -10.15
CA TRP A 52 -3.96 -23.10 -11.29
C TRP A 52 -2.44 -23.30 -11.27
N LEU A 53 -1.96 -24.22 -12.11
CA LEU A 53 -0.54 -24.53 -12.24
C LEU A 53 0.15 -23.46 -13.10
N ASP A 54 1.28 -22.96 -12.61
CA ASP A 54 2.18 -22.15 -13.41
C ASP A 54 3.01 -23.01 -14.39
N ASP A 55 3.88 -22.34 -15.16
CA ASP A 55 4.82 -22.95 -16.11
C ASP A 55 5.84 -23.92 -15.48
N ARG A 56 5.91 -23.99 -14.15
CA ARG A 56 6.84 -24.81 -13.36
C ARG A 56 6.14 -25.89 -12.56
N ASP A 57 4.89 -26.21 -12.92
CA ASP A 57 4.03 -27.16 -12.21
C ASP A 57 3.83 -26.81 -10.72
N VAL A 58 3.85 -25.51 -10.39
CA VAL A 58 3.53 -25.00 -9.06
C VAL A 58 2.11 -24.46 -9.05
N LEU A 59 1.27 -25.01 -8.18
CA LEU A 59 -0.09 -24.53 -7.98
C LEU A 59 -0.04 -23.19 -7.24
N ARG A 60 -0.58 -22.14 -7.86
CA ARG A 60 -0.60 -20.77 -7.31
C ARG A 60 -2.04 -20.28 -7.09
N PRO A 61 -2.27 -19.44 -6.07
CA PRO A 61 -3.58 -18.85 -5.86
C PRO A 61 -3.79 -17.69 -6.85
N HIS A 62 -5.03 -17.51 -7.29
CA HIS A 62 -5.42 -16.50 -8.25
C HIS A 62 -6.68 -15.74 -7.83
N LEU A 63 -6.76 -14.48 -8.26
CA LEU A 63 -7.92 -13.63 -8.06
C LEU A 63 -8.76 -13.60 -9.34
N PRO A 64 -9.97 -14.19 -9.37
CA PRO A 64 -10.79 -14.18 -10.58
C PRO A 64 -11.16 -12.75 -10.98
N GLY A 65 -10.91 -12.40 -12.24
CA GLY A 65 -11.25 -11.09 -12.83
C GLY A 65 -10.25 -9.96 -12.54
N GLY A 66 -9.04 -10.27 -12.08
CA GLY A 66 -7.97 -9.28 -11.87
C GLY A 66 -7.05 -9.13 -13.09
N ASP A 67 -7.40 -8.27 -14.05
CA ASP A 67 -6.51 -7.96 -15.18
C ASP A 67 -5.32 -7.06 -14.78
N ASP A 68 -5.37 -6.47 -13.58
CA ASP A 68 -4.30 -5.65 -13.00
C ASP A 68 -3.43 -6.49 -12.04
N GLY A 69 -2.41 -7.16 -12.57
CA GLY A 69 -1.57 -8.12 -11.82
C GLY A 69 -0.92 -7.59 -10.53
N ASP A 70 -0.70 -6.28 -10.40
CA ASP A 70 -0.23 -5.67 -9.14
C ASP A 70 -1.31 -5.68 -8.04
N SER A 71 -2.57 -5.46 -8.43
CA SER A 71 -3.71 -5.48 -7.50
C SER A 71 -4.05 -6.91 -7.06
N GLU A 72 -3.93 -7.88 -7.96
CA GLU A 72 -4.06 -9.32 -7.61
C GLU A 72 -3.01 -9.71 -6.57
N HIS A 73 -1.73 -9.35 -6.81
CA HIS A 73 -0.65 -9.69 -5.89
C HIS A 73 -0.89 -9.15 -4.48
N ASP A 74 -1.23 -7.86 -4.35
CA ASP A 74 -1.46 -7.22 -3.06
C ASP A 74 -2.65 -7.85 -2.32
N VAL A 75 -3.71 -8.25 -3.04
CA VAL A 75 -4.87 -8.96 -2.47
C VAL A 75 -4.48 -10.35 -1.97
N ILE A 76 -3.75 -11.14 -2.76
CA ILE A 76 -3.31 -12.49 -2.37
C ILE A 76 -2.36 -12.43 -1.17
N VAL A 77 -1.41 -11.49 -1.15
CA VAL A 77 -0.51 -11.27 0.00
C VAL A 77 -1.31 -10.89 1.25
N SER A 78 -2.30 -10.00 1.11
CA SER A 78 -3.19 -9.61 2.21
C SER A 78 -4.06 -10.78 2.69
N ALA A 79 -4.57 -11.62 1.79
CA ALA A 79 -5.34 -12.81 2.13
C ALA A 79 -4.49 -13.85 2.88
N ARG A 80 -3.24 -14.04 2.45
CA ARG A 80 -2.24 -14.87 3.16
C ARG A 80 -1.99 -14.35 4.57
N TRP A 81 -1.83 -13.04 4.73
CA TRP A 81 -1.67 -12.43 6.05
C TRP A 81 -2.90 -12.66 6.95
N VAL A 82 -4.12 -12.48 6.44
CA VAL A 82 -5.36 -12.74 7.20
C VAL A 82 -5.43 -14.20 7.66
N LEU A 83 -5.12 -15.16 6.79
CA LEU A 83 -5.11 -16.58 7.17
C LEU A 83 -4.05 -16.90 8.24
N ALA A 84 -2.88 -16.28 8.17
CA ALA A 84 -1.84 -16.42 9.19
C ALA A 84 -2.27 -15.83 10.54
N GLU A 85 -2.94 -14.67 10.54
CA GLU A 85 -3.50 -14.08 11.76
C GLU A 85 -4.56 -14.99 12.39
N LEU A 86 -5.45 -15.55 11.58
CA LEU A 86 -6.46 -16.50 12.04
C LEU A 86 -5.83 -17.78 12.57
N GLU A 87 -4.81 -18.34 11.90
CA GLU A 87 -4.13 -19.56 12.36
C GLU A 87 -3.47 -19.41 13.74
N ASN A 88 -2.97 -18.20 14.04
CA ASN A 88 -2.38 -17.85 15.32
C ASN A 88 -3.41 -17.46 16.38
N ALA A 89 -4.66 -17.19 15.99
CA ALA A 89 -5.73 -16.83 16.90
C ALA A 89 -6.37 -18.05 17.58
N ARG A 90 -6.98 -17.81 18.74
CA ARG A 90 -7.76 -18.83 19.44
C ARG A 90 -8.95 -19.25 18.58
N ASP A 91 -9.19 -20.56 18.49
CA ASP A 91 -10.28 -21.16 17.71
C ASP A 91 -10.32 -20.73 16.23
N ARG A 92 -9.17 -20.29 15.71
CA ARG A 92 -9.00 -19.71 14.37
C ARG A 92 -9.99 -18.59 14.03
N SER A 93 -10.23 -17.73 15.00
CA SER A 93 -11.23 -16.67 14.89
C SER A 93 -10.72 -15.33 15.45
N LEU A 94 -11.08 -14.24 14.78
CA LEU A 94 -10.72 -12.88 15.18
C LEU A 94 -11.90 -11.92 14.96
N LEU A 95 -12.06 -10.99 15.91
CA LEU A 95 -12.93 -9.84 15.72
C LEU A 95 -12.39 -8.95 14.59
N MET A 96 -13.27 -8.45 13.74
CA MET A 96 -12.92 -7.59 12.61
C MET A 96 -12.18 -6.32 13.04
N ASP A 97 -12.53 -5.73 14.18
CA ASP A 97 -11.86 -4.53 14.67
C ASP A 97 -10.41 -4.81 15.07
N ARG A 98 -10.16 -5.93 15.75
CA ARG A 98 -8.79 -6.39 16.04
C ARG A 98 -8.01 -6.73 14.77
N LEU A 99 -8.66 -7.34 13.78
CA LEU A 99 -8.02 -7.64 12.51
C LEU A 99 -7.62 -6.35 11.77
N ARG A 100 -8.48 -5.33 11.77
CA ARG A 100 -8.20 -4.00 11.19
C ARG A 100 -7.05 -3.29 11.89
N GLU A 101 -7.04 -3.28 13.22
CA GLU A 101 -5.94 -2.70 14.01
C GLU A 101 -4.59 -3.34 13.64
N ARG A 102 -4.55 -4.67 13.55
CA ARG A 102 -3.34 -5.40 13.15
C ARG A 102 -2.96 -5.16 11.69
N ALA A 103 -3.93 -5.03 10.80
CA ALA A 103 -3.69 -4.76 9.38
C ALA A 103 -3.08 -3.37 9.18
N THR A 104 -3.54 -2.36 9.93
CA THR A 104 -2.93 -1.03 9.96
C THR A 104 -1.48 -1.10 10.42
N ALA A 105 -1.17 -1.86 11.48
CA ALA A 105 0.20 -2.06 11.94
C ALA A 105 1.08 -2.79 10.90
N ALA A 106 0.49 -3.72 10.13
CA ALA A 106 1.13 -4.42 9.02
C ALA A 106 1.18 -3.59 7.72
N ARG A 107 0.71 -2.33 7.74
CA ARG A 107 0.63 -1.44 6.59
C ARG A 107 -0.17 -2.01 5.40
N ILE A 108 -1.25 -2.74 5.67
CA ILE A 108 -2.18 -3.22 4.64
C ILE A 108 -3.27 -2.15 4.41
N PRO A 109 -3.46 -1.64 3.18
CA PRO A 109 -4.55 -0.71 2.88
C PRO A 109 -5.92 -1.29 3.20
N GLU A 110 -6.84 -0.47 3.73
CA GLU A 110 -8.17 -0.94 4.15
C GLU A 110 -8.97 -1.55 2.99
N ASP A 111 -8.91 -0.95 1.81
CA ASP A 111 -9.61 -1.46 0.63
C ASP A 111 -9.04 -2.80 0.16
N THR A 112 -7.71 -2.97 0.18
CA THR A 112 -7.05 -4.25 -0.11
C THR A 112 -7.46 -5.31 0.91
N LEU A 113 -7.52 -4.97 2.20
CA LEU A 113 -7.99 -5.88 3.24
C LEU A 113 -9.45 -6.31 3.02
N LYS A 114 -10.34 -5.37 2.66
CA LYS A 114 -11.75 -5.67 2.35
C LYS A 114 -11.87 -6.64 1.18
N VAL A 115 -11.11 -6.40 0.10
CA VAL A 115 -11.10 -7.28 -1.07
C VAL A 115 -10.54 -8.65 -0.73
N ALA A 116 -9.46 -8.73 0.05
CA ALA A 116 -8.87 -9.99 0.50
C ALA A 116 -9.84 -10.80 1.37
N ILE A 117 -10.54 -10.17 2.32
CA ILE A 117 -11.54 -10.83 3.16
C ILE A 117 -12.74 -11.30 2.33
N ARG A 118 -13.19 -10.50 1.36
CA ARG A 118 -14.24 -10.91 0.42
C ARG A 118 -13.79 -12.14 -0.36
N TRP A 119 -12.61 -12.11 -0.95
CA TRP A 119 -12.04 -13.24 -1.70
C TRP A 119 -11.94 -14.52 -0.85
N LEU A 120 -11.45 -14.43 0.39
CA LEU A 120 -11.39 -15.58 1.31
C LEU A 120 -12.77 -16.16 1.65
N ARG A 121 -13.82 -15.33 1.66
CA ARG A 121 -15.20 -15.76 1.88
C ARG A 121 -15.81 -16.40 0.65
N ASP A 122 -15.60 -15.81 -0.52
CA ASP A 122 -16.09 -16.32 -1.80
C ASP A 122 -15.40 -17.66 -2.15
N ALA A 123 -14.12 -17.81 -1.77
CA ALA A 123 -13.37 -19.06 -1.84
C ALA A 123 -13.74 -20.07 -0.73
N GLU A 124 -14.73 -19.76 0.11
CA GLU A 124 -15.23 -20.59 1.22
C GLU A 124 -14.15 -21.01 2.25
N LEU A 125 -13.06 -20.25 2.36
CA LEU A 125 -12.03 -20.46 3.37
C LEU A 125 -12.39 -19.80 4.70
N CYS A 126 -13.17 -18.72 4.65
CA CYS A 126 -13.57 -17.96 5.84
C CYS A 126 -15.08 -17.74 5.91
N LYS A 127 -15.59 -17.62 7.14
CA LYS A 127 -16.95 -17.13 7.41
C LYS A 127 -16.88 -15.90 8.31
N LEU A 128 -17.71 -14.91 8.00
CA LEU A 128 -17.90 -13.72 8.82
C LEU A 128 -19.26 -13.82 9.50
N LYS A 129 -19.29 -13.83 10.83
CA LYS A 129 -20.52 -13.88 11.63
C LYS A 129 -20.37 -12.93 12.82
N ASP A 130 -21.35 -12.05 13.03
CA ASP A 130 -21.40 -11.13 14.18
C ASP A 130 -20.10 -10.34 14.39
N GLY A 131 -19.50 -9.85 13.29
CA GLY A 131 -18.23 -9.12 13.32
C GLY A 131 -16.99 -9.99 13.60
N THR A 132 -17.13 -11.31 13.68
CA THR A 132 -16.03 -12.26 13.88
C THR A 132 -15.75 -13.01 12.59
N LEU A 133 -14.51 -12.90 12.09
CA LEU A 133 -14.01 -13.68 10.97
C LEU A 133 -13.43 -14.99 11.49
N ARG A 134 -13.77 -16.12 10.86
CA ARG A 134 -13.33 -17.45 11.24
C ARG A 134 -12.85 -18.24 10.01
N ASP A 135 -11.69 -18.87 10.14
CA ASP A 135 -11.20 -19.89 9.19
C ASP A 135 -12.04 -21.16 9.36
N VAL A 136 -12.65 -21.65 8.27
CA VAL A 136 -13.53 -22.84 8.25
C VAL A 136 -12.91 -24.05 7.59
N THR A 137 -11.64 -23.97 7.20
CA THR A 137 -10.88 -25.14 6.78
C THR A 137 -10.66 -26.02 8.02
N GLY A 138 -11.26 -27.22 7.99
CA GLY A 138 -11.55 -28.02 9.18
C GLY A 138 -10.37 -28.26 10.15
N ASP A 139 -10.70 -28.69 11.37
CA ASP A 139 -9.77 -28.89 12.49
C ASP A 139 -8.63 -29.90 12.22
N ASN A 140 -8.68 -30.66 11.12
CA ASN A 140 -7.73 -31.74 10.79
C ASN A 140 -6.35 -31.28 10.26
N GLY A 141 -6.01 -30.00 10.39
CA GLY A 141 -4.66 -29.50 10.13
C GLY A 141 -3.97 -29.17 11.44
N ARG A 142 -3.23 -30.12 12.02
CA ARG A 142 -2.39 -29.91 13.22
C ARG A 142 -1.57 -28.63 13.06
N LYS A 143 -1.43 -27.87 14.16
CA LYS A 143 -0.45 -26.77 14.35
C LYS A 143 1.02 -27.16 14.14
N GLN A 144 1.31 -28.36 13.64
CA GLN A 144 2.67 -28.90 13.63
C GLN A 144 3.55 -28.14 12.63
N ASP A 145 4.55 -27.47 13.20
CA ASP A 145 5.80 -27.03 12.61
C ASP A 145 5.72 -26.04 11.47
N ARG A 146 4.93 -24.97 11.65
CA ARG A 146 5.06 -23.81 10.77
C ARG A 146 5.22 -22.53 11.57
N VAL A 147 6.40 -21.93 11.48
CA VAL A 147 6.61 -20.53 11.83
C VAL A 147 5.96 -19.71 10.72
N ILE A 148 4.64 -19.57 10.75
CA ILE A 148 3.88 -18.74 9.79
C ILE A 148 3.85 -17.33 10.37
N ARG A 149 5.02 -16.70 10.44
CA ARG A 149 5.03 -15.27 10.16
C ARG A 149 5.32 -15.18 8.67
N PRO A 150 4.34 -14.78 7.84
CA PRO A 150 4.67 -14.40 6.49
C PRO A 150 5.77 -13.34 6.62
N GLU A 151 6.93 -13.59 6.02
CA GLU A 151 7.73 -12.49 5.49
C GLU A 151 6.74 -11.75 4.58
N LEU A 152 6.16 -10.66 5.08
CA LEU A 152 5.47 -9.67 4.26
C LEU A 152 6.58 -9.05 3.42
N THR A 153 7.03 -9.78 2.41
CA THR A 153 7.94 -9.29 1.39
C THR A 153 7.16 -8.20 0.69
N THR A 154 7.23 -7.00 1.26
CA THR A 154 6.69 -5.71 0.83
C THR A 154 5.48 -5.83 -0.11
N LEU A 155 4.28 -5.52 0.41
CA LEU A 155 3.19 -5.05 -0.46
C LEU A 155 3.79 -4.10 -1.50
N ARG A 156 3.55 -4.36 -2.79
CA ARG A 156 4.29 -3.67 -3.85
C ARG A 156 3.99 -2.18 -3.89
N ARG A 157 2.83 -1.79 -3.35
CA ARG A 157 2.57 -0.41 -2.95
C ARG A 157 2.87 -0.23 -1.46
N PRO A 158 4.03 0.38 -1.11
CA PRO A 158 4.17 0.90 0.24
C PRO A 158 3.03 1.92 0.48
N ILE A 159 2.33 1.79 1.62
CA ILE A 159 1.57 2.94 2.14
C ILE A 159 2.57 4.10 2.22
N PRO A 160 2.27 5.27 1.63
CA PRO A 160 3.13 6.44 1.75
C PRO A 160 3.48 6.62 3.21
N GLU A 161 4.77 6.78 3.52
CA GLU A 161 5.15 7.05 4.90
C GLU A 161 4.36 8.26 5.38
N PRO A 162 3.76 8.21 6.60
CA PRO A 162 3.16 9.40 7.16
C PRO A 162 4.21 10.51 7.11
N PRO A 163 3.85 11.72 6.64
CA PRO A 163 4.81 12.81 6.56
C PRO A 163 5.47 12.96 7.93
N PRO A 164 6.80 13.17 7.98
CA PRO A 164 7.51 13.32 9.23
C PRO A 164 6.76 14.34 10.08
N ALA A 165 6.57 14.03 11.37
CA ALA A 165 5.95 14.96 12.30
C ALA A 165 6.62 16.34 12.09
N PRO A 166 5.83 17.42 11.94
CA PRO A 166 6.41 18.73 11.75
C PRO A 166 7.44 18.95 12.85
N ALA A 167 8.66 19.31 12.45
CA ALA A 167 9.74 19.58 13.39
C ALA A 167 9.17 20.47 14.51
N PRO A 168 9.42 20.14 15.79
CA PRO A 168 8.94 20.97 16.88
C PRO A 168 9.38 22.39 16.58
N VAL A 169 8.38 23.26 16.35
CA VAL A 169 8.63 24.66 16.04
C VAL A 169 9.56 25.16 17.14
N PRO A 170 10.73 25.74 16.82
CA PRO A 170 11.58 26.33 17.83
C PRO A 170 10.68 27.25 18.63
N ARG A 171 10.52 26.99 19.93
CA ARG A 171 9.76 27.88 20.81
C ARG A 171 10.43 29.24 20.64
N THR A 172 9.75 30.14 19.92
CA THR A 172 10.21 31.52 19.82
C THR A 172 10.10 32.04 21.24
N VAL A 173 11.24 32.10 21.93
CA VAL A 173 11.34 32.83 23.18
C VAL A 173 11.11 34.27 22.78
N THR A 174 9.90 34.77 23.00
CA THR A 174 9.61 36.19 22.85
C THR A 174 10.57 36.93 23.77
N PRO A 175 11.53 37.72 23.24
CA PRO A 175 12.34 38.55 24.12
C PRO A 175 11.40 39.54 24.83
N PRO A 176 11.68 39.90 26.09
CA PRO A 176 10.88 40.90 26.78
C PRO A 176 10.83 42.17 25.94
N ARG A 177 9.63 42.69 25.74
CA ARG A 177 9.36 43.89 24.96
C ARG A 177 10.13 45.06 25.59
N MET A 178 11.26 45.45 25.00
CA MET A 178 11.94 46.69 25.37
C MET A 178 11.04 47.87 25.04
N ASP A 179 10.84 48.74 26.02
CA ASP A 179 10.13 50.01 25.86
C ASP A 179 10.90 50.89 24.87
N PRO A 180 10.28 51.35 23.76
CA PRO A 180 10.93 52.19 22.74
C PRO A 180 11.42 53.56 23.26
N ARG A 181 11.09 53.92 24.51
CA ARG A 181 11.63 55.12 25.18
C ARG A 181 13.06 54.97 25.70
N GLY A 182 13.62 53.77 25.68
CA GLY A 182 15.00 53.51 26.13
C GLY A 182 16.07 53.56 25.05
N ASP A 183 15.69 53.67 23.77
CA ASP A 183 16.65 53.70 22.66
C ASP A 183 17.04 55.13 22.31
N GLN A 184 18.24 55.53 22.73
CA GLN A 184 18.82 56.85 22.48
C GLN A 184 19.03 57.16 20.99
N PHE A 185 18.99 56.14 20.11
CA PHE A 185 19.14 56.30 18.66
C PHE A 185 17.78 56.28 17.93
N HIS A 186 16.66 56.28 18.66
CA HIS A 186 15.34 56.40 18.05
C HIS A 186 15.09 57.85 17.61
N PRO A 187 14.50 58.10 16.41
CA PRO A 187 14.23 59.45 15.89
C PRO A 187 13.34 60.35 16.77
N SER A 188 12.70 59.76 17.78
CA SER A 188 11.82 60.44 18.74
C SER A 188 12.53 60.83 20.04
N HIS A 189 13.79 60.43 20.22
CA HIS A 189 14.58 60.74 21.41
C HIS A 189 15.06 62.20 21.34
N PRO A 190 14.99 62.96 22.45
CA PRO A 190 15.36 64.38 22.47
C PRO A 190 16.81 64.65 22.02
N ASP A 191 17.71 63.69 22.25
CA ASP A 191 19.13 63.77 21.89
C ASP A 191 19.48 63.09 20.55
N TYR A 192 18.48 62.72 19.73
CA TYR A 192 18.74 62.08 18.44
C TYR A 192 19.44 63.04 17.47
N ILE A 193 20.64 62.66 17.01
CA ILE A 193 21.36 63.34 15.94
C ILE A 193 21.34 62.43 14.70
N ALA A 194 20.66 62.89 13.64
CA ALA A 194 20.59 62.16 12.38
C ALA A 194 21.99 62.06 11.75
N PRO A 195 22.40 60.89 11.22
CA PRO A 195 23.66 60.76 10.50
C PRO A 195 23.62 61.58 9.20
N SER A 196 24.74 62.23 8.88
CA SER A 196 24.87 63.01 7.64
C SER A 196 24.63 62.14 6.40
N PRO A 197 23.89 62.64 5.39
CA PRO A 197 23.64 61.88 4.18
C PRO A 197 24.94 61.61 3.40
N PRO A 198 25.03 60.47 2.70
CA PRO A 198 26.21 60.14 1.91
C PRO A 198 26.41 61.15 0.77
N PRO A 199 27.67 61.38 0.32
CA PRO A 199 27.97 62.32 -0.74
C PRO A 199 27.30 61.91 -2.06
N ARG A 200 26.75 62.91 -2.77
CA ARG A 200 26.00 62.69 -4.01
C ARG A 200 26.90 62.06 -5.08
N PRO A 201 26.46 60.99 -5.77
CA PRO A 201 27.22 60.36 -6.85
C PRO A 201 27.43 61.32 -8.03
N LYS A 202 28.59 61.24 -8.69
CA LYS A 202 28.94 62.08 -9.84
C LYS A 202 28.03 61.78 -11.06
N PRO A 203 27.65 62.80 -11.86
CA PRO A 203 26.85 62.61 -13.06
C PRO A 203 27.57 61.73 -14.08
N THR A 204 26.85 60.77 -14.66
CA THR A 204 27.34 59.87 -15.72
C THR A 204 27.36 60.60 -17.07
N ALA A 205 28.40 60.39 -17.88
CA ALA A 205 28.51 61.01 -19.20
C ALA A 205 27.42 60.50 -20.17
N PRO A 206 26.93 61.34 -21.10
CA PRO A 206 25.88 60.96 -22.04
C PRO A 206 26.38 59.91 -23.07
N PRO A 207 25.50 59.00 -23.52
CA PRO A 207 25.86 57.92 -24.43
C PRO A 207 26.22 58.42 -25.84
N ALA A 208 27.11 57.69 -26.51
CA ALA A 208 27.55 58.00 -27.87
C ALA A 208 26.43 57.79 -28.90
N PRO A 209 26.38 58.62 -29.98
CA PRO A 209 25.31 58.54 -30.97
C PRO A 209 25.39 57.27 -31.81
N VAL A 210 24.26 56.56 -31.90
CA VAL A 210 24.09 55.34 -32.71
C VAL A 210 23.93 55.73 -34.18
N ARG A 211 24.75 55.13 -35.05
CA ARG A 211 24.75 55.37 -36.50
C ARG A 211 23.52 54.68 -37.13
N ALA A 212 22.55 55.46 -37.59
CA ALA A 212 21.37 54.96 -38.29
C ALA A 212 21.73 54.49 -39.72
N THR A 213 21.36 53.26 -40.08
CA THR A 213 21.27 52.81 -41.47
C THR A 213 19.91 53.21 -42.04
N ALA A 214 19.93 54.04 -43.09
CA ALA A 214 18.72 54.51 -43.77
C ALA A 214 18.13 53.43 -44.71
N PRO A 215 16.80 53.34 -44.85
CA PRO A 215 16.16 52.61 -45.94
C PRO A 215 16.22 53.44 -47.24
N MET A 216 16.72 52.82 -48.31
CA MET A 216 16.88 53.44 -49.63
C MET A 216 15.61 53.20 -50.47
N GLY A 217 14.97 54.30 -50.90
CA GLY A 217 14.38 54.44 -52.25
C GLY A 217 12.94 53.97 -52.49
N LYS A 218 12.04 54.95 -52.63
CA LYS A 218 10.80 54.88 -53.45
C LYS A 218 11.14 54.83 -54.95
N ALA A 219 10.29 54.20 -55.78
CA ALA A 219 9.76 54.82 -57.00
C ALA A 219 8.63 53.99 -57.64
N MET A 220 7.55 54.67 -58.01
CA MET A 220 6.48 54.21 -58.89
C MET A 220 6.89 54.35 -60.36
N ALA A 221 6.30 53.55 -61.25
CA ALA A 221 5.87 53.93 -62.60
C ALA A 221 4.76 52.93 -62.99
N THR A 222 3.50 53.38 -63.11
CA THR A 222 2.81 53.78 -64.36
C THR A 222 2.74 52.65 -65.39
#